data_AF-A0A3D5Q9X2-F1
#
_entry.id   AF-A0A3D5Q9X2-F1
#
_cell.length_a   1.000
_cell.length_b   1.000
_cell.length_c   1.000
_cell.angle_alpha   90.00
_cell.angle_beta   90.00
_cell.angle_gamma   90.00
#
_symmetry.space_group_name_H-M   'P 1'
#
loop_
_entity.id
_entity.type
_entity.pdbx_description
1 polymer ?
#
loop_
_entity_poly.entity_id
_entity_poly.type
_entity_poly.pdbx_seq_one_letter_code
_entity_poly.pdbx_strand_id
1 'polypeptide(L)' 'MRRKEKEITDKDEIEKIIADSTVCHLGLSDNNTPYIVPMSFGYRNSTVFLHSAL' A
#
# COMPACT_ATOMS: atom_id res chain seq x y z
N MET A 1 -6.96 14.11 -9.46
CA MET A 1 -7.87 13.23 -8.67
C MET A 1 -9.31 13.46 -9.14
N ARG A 2 -10.07 12.39 -9.47
CA ARG A 2 -11.44 12.52 -10.03
C ARG A 2 -12.52 12.85 -8.99
N ARG A 3 -12.30 12.48 -7.72
CA ARG A 3 -13.22 12.67 -6.58
C ARG A 3 -12.46 13.22 -5.37
N LYS A 4 -12.33 14.55 -5.27
CA LYS A 4 -11.55 15.22 -4.20
C LYS A 4 -12.22 15.10 -2.83
N GLU A 5 -13.55 15.07 -2.82
CA GLU A 5 -14.37 14.88 -1.63
C GLU A 5 -14.17 13.52 -0.94
N LYS A 6 -13.48 12.58 -1.61
CA LYS A 6 -13.13 11.26 -1.07
C LYS A 6 -11.67 11.12 -0.63
N GLU A 7 -10.90 12.21 -0.68
CA GLU A 7 -9.53 12.20 -0.18
C GLU A 7 -9.54 12.09 1.35
N ILE A 8 -8.84 11.09 1.88
CA ILE A 8 -8.61 10.95 3.32
C ILE A 8 -7.26 11.58 3.61
N THR A 9 -7.26 12.62 4.43
CA THR A 9 -6.04 13.34 4.87
C THR A 9 -5.72 13.11 6.34
N ASP A 10 -6.67 12.58 7.10
CA ASP A 10 -6.48 12.25 8.51
C ASP A 10 -5.57 11.03 8.65
N LYS A 11 -4.50 11.20 9.43
CA LYS A 11 -3.46 10.18 9.58
C LYS A 11 -3.98 8.95 10.35
N ASP A 12 -4.80 9.16 11.37
CA ASP A 12 -5.29 8.07 12.21
C ASP A 12 -6.28 7.20 11.43
N GLU A 13 -7.10 7.80 10.57
CA GLU A 13 -7.95 7.09 9.62
C GLU A 13 -7.13 6.26 8.62
N ILE A 14 -6.05 6.82 8.07
CA ILE A 14 -5.14 6.11 7.17
C ILE A 14 -4.49 4.91 7.90
N GLU A 15 -3.94 5.13 9.10
CA GLU A 15 -3.30 4.05 9.86
C GLU A 15 -4.28 2.94 10.24
N LYS A 16 -5.54 3.28 10.56
CA LYS A 16 -6.59 2.30 10.83
C LYS A 16 -6.91 1.45 9.60
N ILE A 17 -7.06 2.07 8.41
CA ILE A 17 -7.30 1.33 7.16
C ILE A 17 -6.16 0.36 6.87
N ILE A 18 -4.91 0.79 7.07
CA ILE A 18 -3.74 -0.05 6.87
C ILE A 18 -3.74 -1.20 7.89
N ALA A 19 -4.07 -0.95 9.15
CA ALA A 19 -4.14 -1.97 10.21
C ALA A 19 -5.24 -3.02 9.96
N ASP A 20 -6.37 -2.63 9.37
CA ASP A 20 -7.47 -3.52 9.01
C ASP A 20 -7.18 -4.33 7.71
N SER A 21 -6.08 -4.03 7.02
CA SER A 21 -5.70 -4.65 5.74
C SER A 21 -4.66 -5.77 5.93
N THR A 22 -4.86 -6.90 5.27
CA THR A 22 -3.94 -8.06 5.34
C THR A 22 -3.07 -8.25 4.09
N VAL A 23 -3.46 -7.62 2.98
CA VAL A 23 -2.79 -7.71 1.67
C VAL A 23 -2.66 -6.31 1.08
N CYS A 24 -1.51 -6.00 0.49
CA CYS A 24 -1.33 -4.83 -0.36
C CYS A 24 -1.03 -5.27 -1.81
N HIS A 25 -1.33 -4.38 -2.76
CA HIS A 25 -1.01 -4.56 -4.17
C HIS A 25 0.17 -3.66 -4.50
N LEU A 26 1.35 -4.26 -4.65
CA LEU A 26 2.57 -3.54 -4.97
C LEU A 26 2.69 -3.33 -6.48
N GLY A 27 2.57 -2.08 -6.92
CA GLY A 27 2.82 -1.71 -8.32
C GLY A 27 4.31 -1.52 -8.56
N LEU A 28 4.87 -2.27 -9.52
CA LEU A 28 6.27 -2.21 -9.93
C LEU A 28 6.38 -2.02 -11.44
N SER A 29 7.58 -1.73 -11.91
CA SER A 29 7.92 -1.63 -13.32
C SER A 29 9.18 -2.43 -13.58
N ASP A 30 9.13 -3.33 -14.55
CA ASP A 30 10.30 -3.99 -15.11
C ASP A 30 10.42 -3.62 -16.58
N ASN A 31 11.56 -3.07 -17.00
CA ASN A 31 11.78 -2.58 -18.36
C ASN A 31 10.65 -1.67 -18.88
N ASN A 32 10.17 -0.74 -18.04
CA ASN A 32 9.04 0.16 -18.33
C ASN A 32 7.69 -0.55 -18.56
N THR A 33 7.59 -1.83 -18.20
CA THR A 33 6.36 -2.62 -18.24
C THR A 33 5.79 -2.70 -16.82
N PRO A 34 4.60 -2.14 -16.56
CA PRO A 34 4.01 -2.16 -15.23
C PRO A 34 3.45 -3.54 -14.89
N TYR A 35 3.65 -3.97 -13.65
CA TYR A 35 3.02 -5.16 -13.10
C TYR A 35 2.63 -4.96 -11.64
N ILE A 36 1.75 -5.82 -11.14
CA ILE A 36 1.20 -5.75 -9.77
C ILE A 36 1.44 -7.08 -9.07
N VAL A 37 1.98 -7.03 -7.86
CA VAL A 37 2.18 -8.19 -6.99
C VAL A 37 1.29 -8.05 -5.75
N PRO A 38 0.29 -8.93 -5.54
CA PRO A 38 -0.41 -9.01 -4.26
C PRO A 38 0.49 -9.70 -3.24
N MET A 39 0.70 -9.08 -2.08
CA MET A 39 1.54 -9.65 -1.03
C MET A 39 1.08 -9.25 0.37
N SER A 40 1.33 -10.14 1.34
CA SER A 40 1.23 -9.81 2.76
C SER A 40 2.29 -8.77 3.13
N PHE A 41 1.95 -7.84 4.01
CA PHE A 41 2.84 -6.76 4.42
C PHE A 41 2.75 -6.50 5.92
N GLY A 42 3.79 -5.89 6.47
CA GLY A 42 3.77 -5.28 7.80
C GLY A 42 3.76 -3.76 7.68
N TYR A 43 3.17 -3.07 8.65
CA TYR A 43 3.20 -1.61 8.72
C TYR A 43 3.55 -1.13 10.13
N ARG A 44 4.50 -0.21 10.24
CA ARG A 44 4.85 0.45 11.50
C ARG A 44 5.53 1.78 11.24
N ASN A 45 5.17 2.82 12.00
CA ASN A 45 5.81 4.14 11.92
C ASN A 45 5.94 4.65 10.48
N SER A 46 4.85 4.60 9.71
CA SER A 46 4.83 5.01 8.30
C SER A 46 5.80 4.25 7.39
N THR A 47 6.22 3.06 7.79
CA THR A 47 7.09 2.16 7.01
C THR A 47 6.32 0.90 6.64
N VAL A 48 6.35 0.55 5.35
CA VAL A 48 5.80 -0.71 4.83
C VAL A 48 6.93 -1.73 4.74
N PHE A 49 6.72 -2.90 5.33
CA PHE A 49 7.65 -4.02 5.31
C PHE A 49 7.11 -5.11 4.39
N LEU A 50 7.96 -5.58 3.49
CA LEU A 50 7.66 -6.59 2.48
C LEU A 50 8.74 -7.66 2.55
N HIS A 51 8.38 -8.91 2.27
CA HIS A 51 9.32 -10.01 2.15
C HIS A 51 9.14 -10.70 0.79
N SER A 52 10.24 -11.18 0.22
CA SER A 52 10.26 -11.92 -1.03
C SER A 52 11.26 -13.07 -0.94
N ALA A 53 11.26 -13.94 -1.95
CA ALA A 53 12.35 -14.88 -2.14
C ALA A 53 13.68 -14.16 -2.31
N LEU A 54 14.77 -14.85 -1.96
CA LEU A 54 16.15 -14.41 -2.17
C LEU A 54 16.57 -14.55 -3.63
#